data_AF-A0A7J9W4F0-F1
#
_entry.id   AF-A0A7J9W4F0-F1
#
_cell.length_a   1.000
_cell.length_b   1.000
_cell.length_c   1.000
_cell.angle_alpha   90.00
_cell.angle_beta   90.00
_cell.angle_gamma   90.00
#
_symmetry.space_group_name_H-M   'P 1'
#
loop_
_entity.id
_entity.type
_entity.pdbx_description
1 polymer ?
#
loop_
_entity_poly.entity_id
_entity_poly.type
_entity_poly.pdbx_seq_one_letter_code
_entity_poly.pdbx_strand_id
1 'polypeptide(L)'
;MKLAVVGKGGSGKTTTAAVVARTLARHGTSVVALDCDSNPNLGISLGVGDDETERLIAMRQALDEGEQEHAPGWDDLLDRFGTDAPDGVRLAVVTAIQNPEPGCP
;
A
#
# COMPACT_ATOMS: atom_id res chain seq x y z
N MET A 1 -5.05 -11.21 -9.34
CA MET A 1 -4.31 -12.04 -8.34
C MET A 1 -4.23 -11.26 -7.04
N LYS A 2 -4.25 -11.91 -5.87
CA LYS A 2 -4.07 -11.26 -4.56
C LYS A 2 -2.95 -11.97 -3.80
N LEU A 3 -1.98 -11.22 -3.27
CA LEU A 3 -0.83 -11.74 -2.53
C LEU A 3 -0.75 -11.04 -1.17
N ALA A 4 -0.59 -11.81 -0.10
CA ALA A 4 -0.30 -11.29 1.24
C ALA A 4 1.09 -11.73 1.68
N VAL A 5 1.91 -10.79 2.13
CA VAL A 5 3.26 -11.06 2.65
C VAL A 5 3.25 -10.90 4.17
N VAL A 6 3.36 -12.02 4.89
CA VAL A 6 3.26 -12.08 6.36
C VAL A 6 4.51 -12.68 7.00
N GLY A 7 4.72 -12.45 8.30
CA GLY A 7 5.94 -12.88 9.01
C GLY A 7 6.30 -12.01 10.21
N LYS A 8 7.28 -12.47 10.99
CA LYS A 8 7.76 -11.78 12.21
C LYS A 8 8.39 -10.41 11.91
N GLY A 9 8.58 -9.60 12.95
CA GLY A 9 9.38 -8.37 12.88
C GLY A 9 10.79 -8.67 12.35
N GLY A 10 11.28 -7.87 11.40
CA GLY A 10 12.62 -8.02 10.83
C GLY A 10 12.82 -9.19 9.85
N SER A 11 11.79 -9.93 9.45
CA SER A 11 11.94 -11.04 8.49
C SER A 11 12.07 -10.63 7.01
N GLY A 12 12.12 -9.32 6.72
CA GLY A 12 12.23 -8.81 5.35
C GLY A 12 10.93 -8.76 4.55
N LYS A 13 9.76 -8.70 5.22
CA LYS A 13 8.44 -8.66 4.55
C LYS A 13 8.31 -7.52 3.57
N THR A 14 8.55 -6.29 4.03
CA THR A 14 8.43 -5.06 3.23
C THR A 14 9.35 -5.09 2.03
N THR A 15 10.60 -5.52 2.22
CA THR A 15 11.57 -5.71 1.14
C THR A 15 11.08 -6.74 0.12
N THR A 16 10.57 -7.88 0.60
CA THR A 16 10.05 -8.94 -0.28
C THR A 16 8.83 -8.45 -1.05
N ALA A 17 7.91 -7.75 -0.40
CA ALA A 17 6.73 -7.16 -1.03
C ALA A 17 7.13 -6.17 -2.14
N ALA A 18 8.10 -5.29 -1.89
CA ALA A 18 8.59 -4.35 -2.89
C ALA A 18 9.23 -5.04 -4.10
N VAL A 19 10.06 -6.07 -3.87
CA VAL A 19 10.71 -6.84 -4.94
C VAL A 19 9.66 -7.56 -5.79
N VAL A 20 8.68 -8.23 -5.16
CA VAL A 20 7.62 -8.94 -5.88
C VAL A 20 6.78 -7.96 -6.67
N ALA A 21 6.35 -6.85 -6.07
CA ALA A 21 5.52 -5.84 -6.72
C ALA A 21 6.20 -5.27 -7.98
N ARG A 22 7.44 -4.78 -7.84
CA ARG A 22 8.20 -4.23 -8.97
C ARG A 22 8.50 -5.27 -10.04
N THR A 23 8.80 -6.51 -9.65
CA THR A 23 9.08 -7.58 -10.61
C THR A 23 7.85 -7.90 -11.45
N LEU A 24 6.69 -8.05 -10.81
CA LEU A 24 5.43 -8.29 -11.52
C LEU A 24 5.06 -7.11 -12.44
N ALA A 25 5.22 -5.88 -11.97
CA ALA A 25 4.93 -4.68 -12.75
C ALA A 25 5.83 -4.57 -14.00
N ARG A 26 7.13 -4.81 -13.86
CA ARG A 26 8.07 -4.87 -15.00
C ARG A 26 7.74 -5.97 -16.01
N HIS A 27 7.06 -7.03 -15.59
CA HIS A 27 6.57 -8.09 -16.48
C HIS A 27 5.19 -7.78 -17.10
N GLY A 28 4.71 -6.54 -16.99
CA GLY A 28 3.47 -6.09 -17.62
C GLY A 28 2.21 -6.38 -16.80
N THR A 29 2.34 -6.79 -15.54
CA THR A 29 1.19 -6.96 -14.65
C THR A 29 0.79 -5.61 -14.06
N SER A 30 -0.50 -5.28 -14.06
CA SER A 30 -0.99 -4.14 -13.26
C SER A 30 -0.88 -4.48 -11.77
N VAL A 31 -0.11 -3.70 -11.01
CA VAL A 31 0.18 -3.96 -9.60
C VAL A 31 -0.24 -2.78 -8.73
N VAL A 32 -1.12 -3.08 -7.78
CA VAL A 32 -1.39 -2.23 -6.62
C VAL A 32 -0.71 -2.85 -5.40
N ALA A 33 0.16 -2.09 -4.76
CA ALA A 33 0.80 -2.43 -3.50
C ALA A 33 0.05 -1.75 -2.36
N LEU A 34 -0.42 -2.52 -1.38
CA LEU A 34 -1.09 -2.01 -0.19
C LEU A 34 -0.15 -2.14 1.02
N ASP A 35 0.18 -1.03 1.66
CA ASP A 35 0.94 -1.04 2.91
C ASP A 35 -0.01 -1.06 4.11
N CYS A 36 -0.10 -2.23 4.73
CA CYS A 36 -0.91 -2.48 5.92
C CYS A 36 -0.05 -2.60 7.19
N ASP A 37 1.25 -2.31 7.13
CA ASP A 37 2.14 -2.38 8.31
C ASP A 37 1.81 -1.26 9.30
N SER A 38 2.08 -1.48 10.60
CA SER A 38 1.91 -0.45 11.63
C SER A 38 2.97 0.65 11.53
N ASN A 39 4.09 0.37 10.86
CA ASN A 39 5.09 1.36 10.48
C ASN A 39 5.26 1.33 8.95
N PRO A 40 4.52 2.16 8.19
CA PRO A 40 4.46 2.07 6.73
C PRO A 40 5.81 2.46 6.11
N ASN A 41 6.55 1.47 5.60
CA ASN A 41 7.88 1.68 5.01
C ASN A 41 7.97 1.12 3.57
N LEU A 42 6.83 0.72 2.99
CA LEU A 42 6.81 0.17 1.64
C LEU A 42 7.13 1.25 0.59
N GLY A 43 6.77 2.52 0.84
CA GLY A 43 7.11 3.65 -0.04
C GLY A 43 8.62 3.80 -0.26
N ILE A 44 9.39 3.80 0.83
CA ILE A 44 10.86 3.79 0.78
C ILE A 44 11.38 2.56 0.02
N SER A 45 10.84 1.38 0.34
CA SER A 45 11.30 0.12 -0.27
C SER A 45 11.00 0.04 -1.78
N LEU A 46 9.92 0.69 -2.23
CA LEU A 46 9.54 0.79 -3.65
C LEU A 46 10.34 1.87 -4.38
N GLY A 47 10.88 2.87 -3.66
CA GLY A 47 11.64 3.99 -4.22
C GLY A 47 10.76 5.20 -4.57
N VAL A 48 9.69 5.42 -3.82
CA VAL A 48 8.79 6.58 -4.00
C VAL A 48 9.45 7.88 -3.51
N GLY A 49 10.39 7.78 -2.56
CA GLY A 49 11.08 8.91 -1.95
C GLY A 49 10.55 9.24 -0.56
N ASP A 50 11.34 9.99 0.21
CA ASP A 50 11.06 10.26 1.63
C ASP A 50 9.83 11.15 1.79
N ASP A 51 9.81 12.32 1.14
CA ASP A 51 8.72 13.31 1.24
C ASP A 51 7.35 12.71 0.92
N GLU A 52 7.27 11.92 -0.16
CA GLU A 52 6.00 11.32 -0.59
C GLU A 52 5.61 10.14 0.31
N THR A 53 6.57 9.39 0.84
CA THR A 53 6.29 8.36 1.84
C THR A 53 5.77 9.00 3.13
N GLU A 54 6.36 10.10 3.59
CA GLU A 54 5.91 10.86 4.75
C GLU A 54 4.49 11.41 4.54
N ARG A 55 4.18 11.94 3.35
CA ARG A 55 2.82 12.37 2.98
C ARG A 55 1.80 11.24 3.17
N LEU A 56 2.10 10.04 2.65
CA LEU A 56 1.23 8.88 2.79
C LEU A 56 1.07 8.47 4.27
N ILE A 57 2.16 8.47 5.05
CA ILE A 57 2.10 8.16 6.49
C ILE A 57 1.19 9.15 7.23
N ALA A 58 1.31 10.45 6.95
CA ALA A 58 0.48 11.48 7.57
C ALA A 58 -1.01 11.28 7.23
N MET A 59 -1.32 10.95 5.98
CA MET A 59 -2.71 10.66 5.57
C MET A 59 -3.29 9.43 6.24
N ARG A 60 -2.46 8.40 6.42
CA ARG A 60 -2.82 7.19 7.16
C ARG A 60 -3.12 7.50 8.63
N GLN A 61 -2.33 8.36 9.27
CA GLN A 61 -2.57 8.79 10.65
C GLN A 61 -3.90 9.55 10.77
N ALA A 62 -4.18 10.49 9.85
CA ALA A 62 -5.45 11.22 9.83
C ALA A 62 -6.67 10.30 9.63
N LEU A 63 -6.53 9.21 8.85
CA LEU A 63 -7.53 8.15 8.74
C LEU A 63 -7.72 7.39 10.06
N ASP A 64 -6.63 6.98 10.72
CA ASP A 64 -6.68 6.26 11.98
C ASP A 64 -7.27 7.12 13.13
N GLU A 65 -7.14 8.45 13.04
CA GLU A 65 -7.73 9.43 13.97
C GLU A 65 -9.20 9.79 13.65
N GLY A 66 -9.72 9.31 12.52
CA GLY A 66 -11.11 9.57 12.09
C GLY A 66 -11.33 10.96 11.50
N GLU A 67 -10.26 11.69 11.18
CA GLU A 67 -10.32 12.99 10.50
C GLU A 67 -10.61 12.84 9.00
N GLN A 68 -10.47 11.63 8.46
CA GLN A 68 -10.72 11.29 7.07
C GLN A 68 -11.76 10.17 6.97
N GLU A 69 -12.74 10.34 6.09
CA GLU A 69 -13.71 9.29 5.79
C GLU A 69 -13.07 8.18 4.94
N HIS A 70 -13.47 6.93 5.21
CA HIS A 70 -13.09 5.80 4.36
C HIS A 70 -13.53 6.02 2.90
N ALA A 71 -12.67 5.62 1.96
CA ALA A 71 -13.04 5.62 0.55
C ALA A 71 -14.19 4.61 0.31
N PRO A 72 -15.26 4.99 -0.42
CA PRO A 72 -16.40 4.12 -0.69
C PRO A 72 -16.07 3.03 -1.74
N GLY A 73 -14.93 3.10 -2.41
CA GLY A 73 -14.54 2.15 -3.44
C GLY A 73 -13.04 2.16 -3.75
N TRP A 74 -12.62 1.21 -4.59
CA TRP A 74 -11.21 1.00 -4.96
C TRP A 74 -10.60 2.19 -5.68
N ASP A 75 -11.31 2.78 -6.64
CA ASP A 75 -10.78 3.90 -7.43
C ASP A 75 -10.59 5.14 -6.54
N ASP A 76 -11.59 5.47 -5.70
CA ASP A 76 -11.50 6.57 -4.74
C ASP A 76 -10.37 6.35 -3.71
N LEU A 77 -10.14 5.11 -3.29
CA LEU A 77 -9.02 4.76 -2.41
C LEU A 77 -7.68 5.06 -3.06
N LEU A 78 -7.51 4.67 -4.32
CA LEU A 78 -6.27 4.88 -5.06
C LEU A 78 -6.05 6.34 -5.41
N ASP A 79 -7.11 7.08 -5.72
CA ASP A 79 -7.03 8.50 -6.04
C ASP A 79 -6.75 9.34 -4.80
N ARG A 80 -7.35 8.99 -3.66
CA ARG A 80 -7.19 9.76 -2.41
C ARG A 80 -6.00 9.35 -1.59
N PHE A 81 -5.66 8.06 -1.51
CA PHE A 81 -4.65 7.51 -0.61
C PHE A 81 -3.52 6.78 -1.34
N GLY A 82 -3.49 6.88 -2.67
CA GLY A 82 -2.47 6.29 -3.49
C GLY A 82 -1.43 7.28 -4.01
N THR A 83 -0.37 6.71 -4.56
CA THR A 83 0.64 7.41 -5.36
C THR A 83 1.27 6.46 -6.36
N ASP A 84 1.83 7.01 -7.42
CA ASP A 84 2.57 6.24 -8.41
C ASP A 84 4.00 5.97 -7.91
N ALA A 85 4.42 4.72 -8.01
CA ALA A 85 5.74 4.25 -7.62
C ALA A 85 6.53 3.79 -8.86
N PRO A 86 7.86 3.60 -8.73
CA PRO A 86 8.68 3.11 -9.83
C PRO A 86 8.18 1.80 -10.45
N ASP A 87 8.57 1.59 -11.72
CA ASP A 87 8.23 0.41 -12.52
C ASP A 87 6.72 0.20 -12.78
N GLY A 88 5.88 1.22 -12.59
CA GLY A 88 4.44 1.15 -12.86
C GLY A 88 3.64 0.50 -11.73
N VAL A 89 4.19 0.46 -10.53
CA VAL A 89 3.47 0.06 -9.31
C VAL A 89 2.64 1.25 -8.82
N ARG A 90 1.39 1.03 -8.43
CA ARG A 90 0.64 2.01 -7.62
C ARG A 90 0.68 1.60 -6.16
N LEU A 91 1.11 2.49 -5.28
CA LEU A 91 1.16 2.27 -3.83
C LEU A 91 -0.05 2.94 -3.19
N ALA A 92 -0.69 2.29 -2.23
CA ALA A 92 -1.64 2.93 -1.33
C ALA A 92 -1.41 2.48 0.11
N VAL A 93 -1.63 3.40 1.05
CA VAL A 93 -1.65 3.11 2.48
C VAL A 93 -3.09 2.88 2.92
N VAL A 94 -3.32 1.81 3.67
CA VAL A 94 -4.68 1.46 4.11
C VAL A 94 -4.68 1.08 5.57
N THR A 95 -5.70 1.53 6.31
CA THR A 95 -5.88 1.14 7.71
C THR A 95 -6.11 -0.36 7.84
N ALA A 96 -5.93 -0.89 9.05
CA ALA A 96 -6.09 -2.31 9.30
C ALA A 96 -7.47 -2.78 8.79
N ILE A 97 -7.47 -3.74 7.88
CA ILE A 97 -8.71 -4.30 7.32
C ILE A 97 -9.38 -5.11 8.45
N GLN A 98 -10.41 -4.53 9.08
CA GLN A 98 -11.11 -5.17 10.19
C GLN A 98 -12.08 -6.27 9.71
N ASN A 99 -12.63 -6.14 8.50
CA ASN A 99 -13.50 -7.14 7.87
C ASN A 99 -13.02 -7.43 6.43
N PRO A 100 -12.19 -8.47 6.23
CA PRO A 100 -11.79 -8.90 4.89
C PRO A 100 -12.90 -9.77 4.28
N GLU A 101 -14.13 -9.26 4.21
CA GLU A 101 -15.14 -9.95 3.40
C GLU A 101 -14.75 -9.80 1.93
N PRO A 102 -14.79 -10.88 1.14
CA PRO A 102 -14.63 -10.77 -0.30
C PRO A 102 -15.78 -9.90 -0.81
N GLY A 103 -15.48 -8.66 -1.19
CA GLY A 103 -16.45 -7.77 -1.82
C GLY A 103 -17.18 -8.49 -2.96
N CYS A 104 -18.47 -8.21 -3.07
CA CYS A 104 -19.43 -8.84 -3.99
C CYS A 104 -18.84 -9.00 -5.41
N PRO A 105 -19.09 -10.12 -6.12
CA PRO A 105 -18.56 -10.38 -7.46
C PRO A 105 -18.95 -9.34 -8.51
#